data_AF-A0A433LBB6-F1
#
_entry.id   AF-A0A433LBB6-F1
#
_cell.length_a   1.000
_cell.length_b   1.000
_cell.length_c   1.000
_cell.angle_alpha   90.00
_cell.angle_beta   90.00
_cell.angle_gamma   90.00
#
_symmetry.space_group_name_H-M   'P 1'
#
loop_
_entity.id
_entity.type
_entity.pdbx_description
1 polymer ?
#
loop_
_entity_poly.entity_id
_entity_poly.type
_entity_poly.pdbx_seq_one_letter_code
_entity_poly.pdbx_strand_id
1 'polypeptide(L)'
;MTWTLADAAQALGMVEPSGSSALTLTSVVTDTRHIIPGCLFVALKGPRFNGHDFVEQAREKGAAAALVETPVESTLPQLQCSDTRLGLGLLAGAWRKRYRLPLVAVTGNSGKTTVKEMTAALLAPLGSVLATQGNLNNDIGVPLTLLRLTPEHQAGVIEVGANHLGEIAWSGRLTVPDVAIITNVTGAHVGEFGGMGYIAQAKSELLNGLSDQGIAVLNRDDPYYSLWAACAAPRRVISFGFESSADVHASALSCDPQGRYAFTLVENGRALDRVQLAMLGKHNVSNALAAAAAALAVGVSPDDVISGLQTLAALKGRLSVVPGINGATLLDDTYNANPGAVKAALETLMRFPAPRWCALGAMGELGNESGTLHAGVGRYAAELGIDRLLTLGDAAQPACDASGCGQHFDNHETLTRHIINSLPPGATLLVKGSRSAGMEQVIAALRSDEIR
;
A
#
# COMPACT_ATOMS: atom_id res chain seq x y z
N MET A 1 14.64 -15.48 -12.49
CA MET A 1 13.92 -16.76 -12.34
C MET A 1 14.67 -17.81 -13.14
N THR A 2 14.75 -19.06 -12.67
CA THR A 2 15.37 -20.18 -13.39
C THR A 2 14.43 -21.38 -13.29
N TRP A 3 13.35 -21.33 -14.06
CA TRP A 3 12.48 -22.47 -14.32
C TRP A 3 12.65 -22.92 -15.75
N THR A 4 12.42 -24.20 -15.99
CA THR A 4 12.14 -24.69 -17.33
C THR A 4 10.63 -24.57 -17.62
N LEU A 5 10.25 -24.64 -18.89
CA LEU A 5 8.84 -24.71 -19.26
C LEU A 5 8.16 -25.96 -18.69
N ALA A 6 8.90 -27.07 -18.55
CA ALA A 6 8.45 -28.28 -17.87
C ALA A 6 8.13 -28.04 -16.39
N ASP A 7 8.99 -27.31 -15.66
CA ASP A 7 8.73 -26.96 -14.26
C ASP A 7 7.44 -26.14 -14.11
N ALA A 8 7.21 -25.18 -15.02
CA ALA A 8 6.01 -24.37 -15.03
C ALA A 8 4.76 -25.21 -15.36
N ALA A 9 4.84 -26.11 -16.34
CA ALA A 9 3.76 -27.05 -16.67
C ALA A 9 3.43 -27.95 -15.48
N GLN A 10 4.45 -28.52 -14.83
CA GLN A 10 4.28 -29.36 -13.65
C GLN A 10 3.65 -28.60 -12.47
N ALA A 11 4.13 -27.38 -12.20
CA ALA A 11 3.57 -26.51 -11.16
C ALA A 11 2.08 -26.20 -11.37
N LEU A 12 1.64 -26.18 -12.63
CA LEU A 12 0.27 -25.91 -13.04
C LEU A 12 -0.56 -27.18 -13.28
N GLY A 13 0.03 -28.39 -13.19
CA GLY A 13 -0.65 -29.65 -13.51
C GLY A 13 -1.04 -29.77 -14.98
N MET A 14 -0.24 -29.20 -15.88
CA MET A 14 -0.51 -29.12 -17.32
C MET A 14 0.38 -30.07 -18.12
N VAL A 15 -0.08 -30.37 -19.35
CA VAL A 15 0.75 -31.05 -20.35
C VAL A 15 1.73 -30.04 -20.95
N GLU A 16 3.01 -30.40 -20.95
CA GLU A 16 4.06 -29.58 -21.55
C GLU A 16 3.96 -29.57 -23.09
N PRO A 17 4.36 -28.47 -23.76
CA PRO A 17 4.43 -28.43 -25.22
C PRO A 17 5.57 -29.31 -25.74
N SER A 18 5.27 -30.18 -26.70
CA SER A 18 6.25 -31.09 -27.31
C SER A 18 7.51 -30.35 -27.79
N GLY A 19 8.68 -30.89 -27.44
CA GLY A 19 9.98 -30.36 -27.89
C GLY A 19 10.43 -29.07 -27.22
N SER A 20 9.70 -28.56 -26.22
CA SER A 20 9.97 -27.26 -25.56
C SER A 20 10.24 -27.37 -24.06
N SER A 21 10.31 -28.59 -23.52
CA SER A 21 10.43 -28.86 -22.08
C SER A 21 11.66 -28.21 -21.43
N ALA A 22 12.80 -28.21 -22.12
CA ALA A 22 14.06 -27.63 -21.65
C ALA A 22 14.18 -26.10 -21.80
N LEU A 23 13.16 -25.41 -22.36
CA LEU A 23 13.21 -23.96 -22.51
C LEU A 23 13.27 -23.28 -21.14
N THR A 24 14.30 -22.47 -20.93
CA THR A 24 14.47 -21.74 -19.67
C THR A 24 13.65 -20.45 -19.67
N LEU A 25 12.88 -20.25 -18.60
CA LEU A 25 12.08 -19.07 -18.30
C LEU A 25 12.86 -18.14 -17.37
N THR A 26 13.14 -16.93 -17.86
CA THR A 26 13.94 -15.93 -17.13
C THR A 26 13.09 -15.06 -16.20
N SER A 27 11.82 -14.87 -16.55
CA SER A 27 10.84 -14.03 -15.86
C SER A 27 9.40 -14.35 -16.31
N VAL A 28 8.41 -13.75 -15.66
CA VAL A 28 6.99 -13.82 -16.04
C VAL A 28 6.47 -12.40 -16.26
N VAL A 29 5.78 -12.18 -17.37
CA VAL A 29 5.29 -10.86 -17.79
C VAL A 29 3.85 -10.97 -18.27
N THR A 30 3.01 -9.97 -17.98
CA THR A 30 1.61 -9.91 -18.43
C THR A 30 1.34 -8.77 -19.42
N ASP A 31 2.34 -7.92 -19.70
CA ASP A 31 2.23 -6.73 -20.54
C ASP A 31 3.29 -6.75 -21.63
N THR A 32 2.87 -6.74 -22.89
CA THR A 32 3.79 -6.87 -24.02
C THR A 32 4.75 -5.67 -24.18
N ARG A 33 4.50 -4.56 -23.48
CA ARG A 33 5.42 -3.41 -23.42
C ARG A 33 6.66 -3.71 -22.58
N HIS A 34 6.60 -4.72 -21.71
CA HIS A 34 7.67 -5.09 -20.78
C HIS A 34 8.25 -6.50 -21.07
N ILE A 35 8.09 -7.01 -22.29
CA ILE A 35 8.68 -8.31 -22.66
C ILE A 35 10.19 -8.23 -22.53
N ILE A 36 10.73 -9.24 -21.85
CA ILE A 36 12.16 -9.48 -21.72
C ILE A 36 12.43 -10.81 -22.42
N PRO A 37 13.52 -10.94 -23.22
CA PRO A 37 13.87 -12.20 -23.83
C PRO A 37 13.90 -13.36 -22.84
N GLY A 38 13.27 -14.48 -23.20
CA GLY A 38 13.17 -15.65 -22.35
C GLY A 38 12.04 -15.63 -21.31
N CYS A 39 11.18 -14.60 -21.29
CA CYS A 39 10.06 -14.57 -20.36
C CYS A 39 8.92 -15.52 -20.75
N LEU A 40 8.11 -15.91 -19.76
CA LEU A 40 6.78 -16.46 -19.97
C LEU A 40 5.78 -15.31 -20.06
N PHE A 41 5.10 -15.16 -21.19
CA PHE A 41 4.02 -14.19 -21.35
C PHE A 41 2.69 -14.78 -20.87
N VAL A 42 2.02 -14.14 -19.91
CA VAL A 42 0.71 -14.58 -19.43
C VAL A 42 -0.39 -13.74 -20.07
N ALA A 43 -1.20 -14.38 -20.91
CA ALA A 43 -2.26 -13.75 -21.70
C ALA A 43 -3.53 -13.49 -20.86
N LEU A 44 -3.47 -12.51 -19.96
CA LEU A 44 -4.61 -12.15 -19.11
C LEU A 44 -5.76 -11.51 -19.91
N LYS A 45 -7.00 -11.81 -19.50
CA LYS A 45 -8.22 -11.20 -20.05
C LYS A 45 -8.88 -10.28 -19.03
N GLY A 46 -9.29 -9.09 -19.47
CA GLY A 46 -10.03 -8.12 -18.67
C GLY A 46 -11.20 -7.50 -19.45
N PRO A 47 -11.99 -6.61 -18.83
CA PRO A 47 -13.21 -6.07 -19.45
C PRO A 47 -12.99 -5.31 -20.77
N ARG A 48 -11.79 -4.74 -20.96
CA ARG A 48 -11.42 -3.90 -22.10
C ARG A 48 -10.14 -4.36 -22.80
N PHE A 49 -9.64 -5.54 -22.47
CA PHE A 49 -8.33 -6.02 -22.93
C PHE A 49 -8.32 -7.55 -22.99
N ASN A 50 -7.70 -8.11 -24.03
CA ASN A 50 -7.47 -9.54 -24.15
C ASN A 50 -6.00 -9.80 -24.51
N GLY A 51 -5.24 -10.36 -23.56
CA GLY A 51 -3.81 -10.66 -23.73
C GLY A 51 -3.52 -11.67 -24.85
N HIS A 52 -4.49 -12.50 -25.21
CA HIS A 52 -4.36 -13.50 -26.28
C HIS A 52 -4.07 -12.86 -27.63
N ASP A 53 -4.62 -11.66 -27.87
CA ASP A 53 -4.44 -10.90 -29.11
C ASP A 53 -2.99 -10.45 -29.31
N PHE A 54 -2.16 -10.54 -28.25
CA PHE A 54 -0.77 -10.07 -28.25
C PHE A 54 0.26 -11.19 -28.11
N VAL A 55 -0.14 -12.46 -28.20
CA VAL A 55 0.78 -13.61 -28.12
C VAL A 55 1.86 -13.54 -29.20
N GLU A 56 1.47 -13.19 -30.43
CA GLU A 56 2.41 -13.13 -31.55
C GLU A 56 3.38 -11.93 -31.39
N GLN A 57 2.88 -10.79 -30.91
CA GLN A 57 3.73 -9.67 -30.51
C GLN A 57 4.72 -10.05 -29.39
N ALA A 58 4.30 -10.87 -28.41
CA ALA A 58 5.17 -11.34 -27.35
C ALA A 58 6.29 -12.24 -27.89
N ARG A 59 5.97 -13.12 -28.86
CA ARG A 59 6.97 -13.95 -29.57
C ARG A 59 7.98 -13.10 -30.31
N GLU A 60 7.53 -12.12 -31.09
CA GLU A 60 8.41 -11.20 -31.85
C GLU A 60 9.37 -10.43 -30.94
N LYS A 61 8.93 -10.11 -29.72
CA LYS A 61 9.75 -9.44 -28.70
C LYS A 61 10.64 -10.40 -27.88
N GLY A 62 10.58 -11.70 -28.14
CA GLY A 62 11.48 -12.70 -27.56
C GLY A 62 10.95 -13.46 -26.35
N ALA A 63 9.63 -13.48 -26.11
CA ALA A 63 9.06 -14.40 -25.13
C ALA A 63 9.45 -15.86 -25.47
N ALA A 64 9.74 -16.68 -24.45
CA ALA A 64 10.07 -18.09 -24.63
C ALA A 64 8.83 -18.98 -24.73
N ALA A 65 7.75 -18.60 -24.07
CA ALA A 65 6.47 -19.29 -24.09
C ALA A 65 5.33 -18.34 -23.71
N ALA A 66 4.09 -18.79 -23.89
CA ALA A 66 2.90 -18.13 -23.38
C ALA A 66 2.04 -19.05 -22.51
N LEU A 67 1.38 -18.48 -21.49
CA LEU A 67 0.28 -19.10 -20.76
C LEU A 67 -1.03 -18.53 -21.29
N VAL A 68 -1.90 -19.39 -21.82
CA VAL A 68 -3.14 -19.02 -22.54
C VAL A 68 -4.33 -19.82 -22.04
N GLU A 69 -5.54 -19.29 -22.22
CA GLU A 69 -6.82 -19.99 -21.99
C GLU A 69 -7.20 -20.84 -23.21
N THR A 70 -6.98 -20.27 -24.39
CA THR A 70 -7.25 -20.91 -25.68
C THR A 70 -6.00 -20.86 -26.55
N PRO A 71 -5.68 -21.92 -27.31
CA PRO A 71 -4.56 -21.89 -28.24
C PRO A 71 -4.70 -20.75 -29.23
N VAL A 72 -3.60 -20.01 -29.44
CA VAL A 72 -3.48 -18.94 -30.43
C VAL A 72 -2.59 -19.42 -31.56
N GLU A 73 -2.91 -19.05 -32.80
CA GLU A 73 -2.08 -19.35 -33.96
C GLU A 73 -0.75 -18.60 -33.86
N SER A 74 0.28 -19.29 -33.37
CA SER A 74 1.65 -18.78 -33.22
C SER A 74 2.62 -19.95 -33.10
N THR A 75 3.88 -19.73 -33.49
CA THR A 75 4.96 -20.71 -33.26
C THR A 75 5.52 -20.67 -31.83
N LEU A 76 5.06 -19.73 -31.00
CA LEU A 76 5.43 -19.65 -29.59
C LEU A 76 4.86 -20.85 -28.82
N PRO A 77 5.68 -21.58 -28.02
CA PRO A 77 5.19 -22.64 -27.15
C PRO A 77 4.13 -22.13 -26.17
N GLN A 78 3.04 -22.89 -26.00
CA GLN A 78 1.87 -22.46 -25.23
C GLN A 78 1.49 -23.46 -24.14
N LEU A 79 1.43 -23.00 -22.90
CA LEU A 79 0.78 -23.69 -21.79
C LEU A 79 -0.69 -23.30 -21.76
N GLN A 80 -1.60 -24.28 -21.81
CA GLN A 80 -3.03 -24.04 -21.83
C GLN A 80 -3.66 -24.28 -20.44
N CYS A 81 -4.36 -23.29 -19.90
CA CYS A 81 -5.25 -23.39 -18.73
C CYS A 81 -6.70 -23.10 -19.09
N SER A 82 -7.61 -23.31 -18.14
CA SER A 82 -8.97 -22.76 -18.21
C SER A 82 -9.06 -21.28 -17.82
N ASP A 83 -8.12 -20.78 -17.01
CA ASP A 83 -8.10 -19.41 -16.49
C ASP A 83 -6.64 -18.96 -16.27
N THR A 84 -6.21 -17.97 -17.03
CA THR A 84 -4.82 -17.45 -16.99
C THR A 84 -4.52 -16.64 -15.73
N ARG A 85 -5.52 -16.01 -15.12
CA ARG A 85 -5.38 -15.26 -13.86
C ARG A 85 -5.16 -16.22 -12.70
N LEU A 86 -5.94 -17.31 -12.66
CA LEU A 86 -5.72 -18.40 -11.71
C LEU A 86 -4.36 -19.07 -11.96
N GLY A 87 -4.03 -19.35 -13.22
CA GLY A 87 -2.75 -19.93 -13.61
C GLY A 87 -1.56 -19.09 -13.14
N LEU A 88 -1.59 -17.77 -13.32
CA LEU A 88 -0.56 -16.85 -12.81
C LEU A 88 -0.36 -16.98 -11.30
N GLY A 89 -1.47 -17.00 -10.53
CA GLY A 89 -1.38 -17.11 -9.08
C GLY A 89 -0.86 -18.47 -8.62
N LEU A 90 -1.32 -19.58 -9.23
CA LEU A 90 -0.82 -20.92 -8.93
C LEU A 90 0.68 -21.06 -9.25
N LEU A 91 1.11 -20.52 -10.38
CA LEU A 91 2.51 -20.45 -10.78
C LEU A 91 3.34 -19.69 -9.73
N ALA A 92 2.85 -18.54 -9.28
CA ALA A 92 3.51 -17.75 -8.24
C ALA A 92 3.56 -18.45 -6.87
N GLY A 93 2.49 -19.12 -6.47
CA GLY A 93 2.44 -19.91 -5.24
C GLY A 93 3.43 -21.08 -5.27
N ALA A 94 3.54 -21.77 -6.40
CA ALA A 94 4.55 -22.82 -6.58
C ALA A 94 5.98 -22.24 -6.54
N TRP A 95 6.21 -21.07 -7.13
CA TRP A 95 7.51 -20.39 -7.06
C TRP A 95 7.87 -19.98 -5.63
N ARG A 96 6.93 -19.36 -4.89
CA ARG A 96 7.09 -18.96 -3.49
C ARG A 96 7.49 -20.12 -2.58
N LYS A 97 6.93 -21.31 -2.80
CA LYS A 97 7.24 -22.54 -2.02
C LYS A 97 8.69 -23.01 -2.16
N ARG A 98 9.44 -22.57 -3.18
CA ARG A 98 10.86 -22.92 -3.35
C ARG A 98 11.78 -22.17 -2.38
N TYR A 99 11.28 -21.11 -1.74
CA TYR A 99 12.06 -20.26 -0.85
C TYR A 99 11.58 -20.41 0.60
N ARG A 100 12.53 -20.53 1.52
CA ARG A 100 12.25 -20.49 2.96
C ARG A 100 13.00 -19.29 3.55
N LEU A 101 12.27 -18.20 3.69
CA LEU A 101 12.73 -16.92 4.22
C LEU A 101 11.56 -16.26 4.94
N PRO A 102 11.82 -15.41 5.96
CA PRO A 102 10.78 -14.65 6.64
C PRO A 102 9.98 -13.80 5.66
N LEU A 103 8.67 -14.05 5.58
CA LEU A 103 7.76 -13.26 4.76
C LEU A 103 6.68 -12.58 5.61
N VAL A 104 6.62 -11.25 5.50
CA VAL A 104 5.59 -10.42 6.12
C VAL A 104 4.55 -10.06 5.06
N ALA A 105 3.27 -10.25 5.34
CA ALA A 105 2.18 -9.75 4.52
C ALA A 105 1.44 -8.62 5.25
N VAL A 106 1.09 -7.55 4.54
CA VAL A 106 0.46 -6.36 5.13
C VAL A 106 -0.85 -6.05 4.44
N THR A 107 -1.93 -5.96 5.21
CA THR A 107 -3.22 -5.45 4.74
C THR A 107 -3.82 -4.41 5.70
N GLY A 108 -4.90 -3.78 5.27
CA GLY A 108 -5.65 -2.77 6.00
C GLY A 108 -6.22 -1.71 5.07
N ASN A 109 -7.00 -0.77 5.61
CA ASN A 109 -7.59 0.28 4.79
C ASN A 109 -6.59 1.39 4.51
N SER A 110 -5.88 1.86 5.55
CA SER A 110 -4.87 2.92 5.44
C SER A 110 -3.52 2.47 6.01
N GLY A 111 -2.44 3.05 5.51
CA GLY A 111 -1.07 2.80 6.01
C GLY A 111 -0.37 1.58 5.41
N LYS A 112 -1.05 0.72 4.63
CA LYS A 112 -0.47 -0.49 3.99
C LYS A 112 0.92 -0.29 3.39
N THR A 113 1.02 0.62 2.42
CA THR A 113 2.29 0.88 1.72
C THR A 113 3.35 1.46 2.65
N THR A 114 2.96 2.35 3.56
CA THR A 114 3.88 2.94 4.53
C THR A 114 4.44 1.85 5.45
N VAL A 115 3.58 1.01 6.03
CA VAL A 115 4.00 -0.13 6.87
C VAL A 115 4.86 -1.10 6.06
N LYS A 116 4.51 -1.40 4.81
CA LYS A 116 5.32 -2.27 3.96
C LYS A 116 6.73 -1.72 3.72
N GLU A 117 6.88 -0.42 3.42
CA GLU A 117 8.19 0.20 3.25
C GLU A 117 8.97 0.29 4.56
N MET A 118 8.30 0.63 5.67
CA MET A 118 8.91 0.62 7.00
C MET A 118 9.41 -0.78 7.36
N THR A 119 8.56 -1.81 7.24
CA THR A 119 8.95 -3.18 7.50
C THR A 119 10.10 -3.60 6.60
N ALA A 120 10.06 -3.30 5.30
CA ALA A 120 11.17 -3.65 4.40
C ALA A 120 12.50 -3.01 4.83
N ALA A 121 12.49 -1.75 5.27
CA ALA A 121 13.66 -1.08 5.82
C ALA A 121 14.14 -1.72 7.14
N LEU A 122 13.22 -2.08 8.03
CA LEU A 122 13.56 -2.75 9.30
C LEU A 122 14.07 -4.18 9.11
N LEU A 123 13.71 -4.85 8.00
CA LEU A 123 14.21 -6.19 7.67
C LEU A 123 15.54 -6.16 6.91
N ALA A 124 16.02 -5.00 6.45
CA ALA A 124 17.27 -4.85 5.72
C ALA A 124 18.52 -5.43 6.44
N PRO A 125 18.63 -5.42 7.78
CA PRO A 125 19.72 -6.10 8.50
C PRO A 125 19.80 -7.61 8.25
N LEU A 126 18.69 -8.25 7.86
CA LEU A 126 18.68 -9.67 7.48
C LEU A 126 19.32 -9.92 6.10
N GLY A 127 19.45 -8.88 5.27
CA GLY A 127 19.99 -8.95 3.91
C GLY A 127 19.03 -8.37 2.87
N SER A 128 19.11 -8.85 1.63
CA SER A 128 18.25 -8.37 0.52
C SER A 128 16.77 -8.65 0.81
N VAL A 129 15.91 -7.64 0.67
CA VAL A 129 14.47 -7.74 0.96
C VAL A 129 13.65 -7.56 -0.32
N LEU A 130 12.80 -8.53 -0.64
CA LEU A 130 11.79 -8.35 -1.68
C LEU A 130 10.62 -7.55 -1.11
N ALA A 131 10.17 -6.50 -1.80
CA ALA A 131 8.97 -5.77 -1.41
C ALA A 131 8.02 -5.53 -2.58
N THR A 132 6.72 -5.46 -2.30
CA THR A 132 5.71 -5.05 -3.29
C THR A 132 6.05 -3.68 -3.87
N GLN A 133 6.12 -3.59 -5.20
CA GLN A 133 6.37 -2.33 -5.92
C GLN A 133 5.06 -1.64 -6.31
N GLY A 134 5.01 -0.32 -6.13
CA GLY A 134 3.85 0.48 -6.50
C GLY A 134 2.57 -0.02 -5.83
N ASN A 135 1.55 -0.28 -6.65
CA ASN A 135 0.24 -0.80 -6.26
C ASN A 135 0.02 -2.25 -6.72
N LEU A 136 1.08 -3.05 -6.86
CA LEU A 136 1.00 -4.47 -7.22
C LEU A 136 0.52 -5.32 -6.01
N ASN A 137 -0.64 -4.97 -5.46
CA ASN A 137 -1.18 -5.52 -4.22
C ASN A 137 -2.49 -6.30 -4.41
N ASN A 138 -3.00 -6.39 -5.64
CA ASN A 138 -4.18 -7.20 -5.97
C ASN A 138 -3.79 -8.64 -6.38
N ASP A 139 -4.76 -9.41 -6.84
CA ASP A 139 -4.60 -10.81 -7.21
C ASP A 139 -3.82 -11.07 -8.50
N ILE A 140 -3.41 -10.02 -9.22
CA ILE A 140 -2.41 -10.09 -10.31
C ILE A 140 -1.03 -9.61 -9.79
N GLY A 141 -1.01 -8.49 -9.06
CA GLY A 141 0.20 -7.85 -8.58
C GLY A 141 0.95 -8.64 -7.51
N VAL A 142 0.22 -9.31 -6.60
CA VAL A 142 0.83 -10.18 -5.59
C VAL A 142 1.57 -11.35 -6.25
N PRO A 143 0.95 -12.12 -7.18
CA PRO A 143 1.67 -13.13 -7.95
C PRO A 143 2.93 -12.61 -8.65
N LEU A 144 2.84 -11.47 -9.34
CA LEU A 144 3.99 -10.87 -10.03
C LEU A 144 5.11 -10.46 -9.06
N THR A 145 4.76 -10.00 -7.86
CA THR A 145 5.75 -9.72 -6.81
C THR A 145 6.43 -11.01 -6.37
N LEU A 146 5.66 -12.06 -6.06
CA LEU A 146 6.22 -13.36 -5.63
C LEU A 146 7.15 -13.99 -6.68
N LEU A 147 6.81 -13.88 -7.96
CA LEU A 147 7.63 -14.40 -9.08
C LEU A 147 8.99 -13.70 -9.24
N ARG A 148 9.20 -12.57 -8.53
CA ARG A 148 10.50 -11.87 -8.46
C ARG A 148 11.40 -12.40 -7.34
N LEU A 149 10.95 -13.36 -6.53
CA LEU A 149 11.81 -14.02 -5.55
C LEU A 149 13.00 -14.69 -6.24
N THR A 150 14.17 -14.55 -5.61
CA THR A 150 15.45 -15.11 -6.06
C THR A 150 16.25 -15.58 -4.85
N PRO A 151 17.29 -16.42 -5.02
CA PRO A 151 18.11 -16.93 -3.91
C PRO A 151 18.82 -15.85 -3.09
N GLU A 152 19.02 -14.65 -3.63
CA GLU A 152 19.68 -13.55 -2.93
C GLU A 152 18.81 -12.94 -1.84
N HIS A 153 17.48 -13.03 -1.97
CA HIS A 153 16.55 -12.46 -1.00
C HIS A 153 16.59 -13.23 0.32
N GLN A 154 16.71 -12.49 1.42
CA GLN A 154 16.73 -12.99 2.79
C GLN A 154 15.42 -12.70 3.54
N ALA A 155 14.58 -11.79 3.06
CA ALA A 155 13.24 -11.54 3.58
C ALA A 155 12.28 -11.01 2.49
N GLY A 156 10.98 -11.03 2.77
CA GLY A 156 9.95 -10.52 1.87
C GLY A 156 8.86 -9.72 2.58
N VAL A 157 8.37 -8.63 1.98
CA VAL A 157 7.25 -7.83 2.48
C VAL A 157 6.22 -7.61 1.38
N ILE A 158 5.07 -8.27 1.51
CA ILE A 158 4.02 -8.28 0.50
C ILE A 158 2.84 -7.43 0.95
N GLU A 159 2.58 -6.34 0.24
CA GLU A 159 1.35 -5.56 0.41
C GLU A 159 0.18 -6.31 -0.26
N VAL A 160 -0.91 -6.49 0.49
CA VAL A 160 -2.14 -7.16 0.02
C VAL A 160 -3.33 -6.21 0.17
N GLY A 161 -3.89 -5.83 -0.97
CA GLY A 161 -5.12 -5.05 -1.13
C GLY A 161 -6.26 -5.92 -1.65
N ALA A 162 -7.49 -5.43 -1.50
CA ALA A 162 -8.68 -6.07 -2.05
C ALA A 162 -9.84 -5.06 -2.10
N ASN A 163 -10.71 -5.28 -3.08
CA ASN A 163 -11.97 -4.56 -3.26
C ASN A 163 -13.17 -5.48 -2.93
N HIS A 164 -12.96 -6.80 -2.90
CA HIS A 164 -14.00 -7.78 -2.61
C HIS A 164 -13.56 -8.86 -1.61
N LEU A 165 -14.54 -9.53 -1.00
CA LEU A 165 -14.30 -10.71 -0.16
C LEU A 165 -13.69 -11.84 -0.99
N GLY A 166 -12.79 -12.61 -0.38
CA GLY A 166 -12.08 -13.73 -1.00
C GLY A 166 -10.77 -13.36 -1.69
N GLU A 167 -10.57 -12.11 -2.09
CA GLU A 167 -9.34 -11.67 -2.78
C GLU A 167 -8.12 -11.73 -1.83
N ILE A 168 -8.29 -11.30 -0.58
CA ILE A 168 -7.23 -11.39 0.44
C ILE A 168 -6.98 -12.85 0.80
N ALA A 169 -8.04 -13.67 0.92
CA ALA A 169 -7.90 -15.11 1.15
C ALA A 169 -7.05 -15.77 0.05
N TRP A 170 -7.28 -15.40 -1.21
CA TRP A 170 -6.50 -15.87 -2.35
C TRP A 170 -5.03 -15.48 -2.22
N SER A 171 -4.73 -14.19 -2.07
CA SER A 171 -3.35 -13.71 -1.91
C SER A 171 -2.65 -14.28 -0.68
N GLY A 172 -3.36 -14.46 0.44
CA GLY A 172 -2.86 -15.09 1.65
C GLY A 172 -2.40 -16.53 1.42
N ARG A 173 -3.19 -17.32 0.67
CA ARG A 173 -2.83 -18.71 0.30
C ARG A 173 -1.61 -18.80 -0.61
N LEU A 174 -1.36 -17.78 -1.43
CA LEU A 174 -0.18 -17.74 -2.31
C LEU A 174 1.08 -17.33 -1.56
N THR A 175 0.96 -16.33 -0.67
CA THR A 175 2.09 -15.72 0.03
C THR A 175 2.59 -16.59 1.19
N VAL A 176 1.67 -17.27 1.90
CA VAL A 176 1.91 -18.07 3.11
C VAL A 176 2.86 -17.34 4.08
N PRO A 177 2.43 -16.18 4.62
CA PRO A 177 3.30 -15.34 5.44
C PRO A 177 3.63 -15.97 6.79
N ASP A 178 4.82 -15.67 7.29
CA ASP A 178 5.24 -15.93 8.68
C ASP A 178 4.69 -14.87 9.62
N VAL A 179 4.47 -13.64 9.11
CA VAL A 179 3.81 -12.56 9.84
C VAL A 179 2.74 -11.91 8.97
N ALA A 180 1.52 -11.77 9.49
CA ALA A 180 0.42 -11.06 8.84
C ALA A 180 0.05 -9.82 9.65
N ILE A 181 0.17 -8.65 9.05
CA ILE A 181 -0.18 -7.37 9.66
C ILE A 181 -1.57 -6.92 9.17
N ILE A 182 -2.46 -6.57 10.11
CA ILE A 182 -3.68 -5.80 9.81
C ILE A 182 -3.54 -4.42 10.44
N THR A 183 -3.44 -3.37 9.61
CA THR A 183 -3.15 -2.01 10.10
C THR A 183 -4.36 -1.33 10.75
N ASN A 184 -5.51 -1.32 10.09
CA ASN A 184 -6.75 -0.69 10.55
C ASN A 184 -7.91 -0.95 9.59
N VAL A 185 -9.12 -0.67 10.07
CA VAL A 185 -10.33 -0.49 9.26
C VAL A 185 -10.86 0.92 9.42
N THR A 186 -10.89 1.65 8.31
CA THR A 186 -11.43 3.02 8.19
C THR A 186 -12.56 3.05 7.17
N GLY A 187 -13.27 4.17 7.01
CA GLY A 187 -14.36 4.32 6.03
C GLY A 187 -13.99 4.21 4.54
N ALA A 188 -12.78 3.76 4.17
CA ALA A 188 -12.41 3.47 2.79
C ALA A 188 -13.11 2.20 2.26
N HIS A 189 -13.44 2.14 0.97
CA HIS A 189 -14.10 1.01 0.30
C HIS A 189 -15.46 0.57 0.89
N VAL A 190 -16.09 1.39 1.72
CA VAL A 190 -17.40 1.04 2.34
C VAL A 190 -18.46 0.74 1.28
N GLY A 191 -18.43 1.45 0.14
CA GLY A 191 -19.34 1.20 -0.97
C GLY A 191 -19.13 -0.15 -1.68
N GLU A 192 -17.90 -0.64 -1.76
CA GLU A 192 -17.57 -1.90 -2.47
C GLU A 192 -17.82 -3.14 -1.59
N PHE A 193 -17.54 -3.04 -0.29
CA PHE A 193 -17.74 -4.14 0.66
C PHE A 193 -19.14 -4.18 1.28
N GLY A 194 -19.92 -3.10 1.21
CA GLY A 194 -21.26 -3.04 1.80
C GLY A 194 -21.27 -2.83 3.33
N GLY A 195 -20.18 -2.33 3.92
CA GLY A 195 -20.11 -1.93 5.33
C GLY A 195 -18.77 -2.22 6.02
N MET A 196 -18.55 -1.55 7.15
CA MET A 196 -17.31 -1.66 7.94
C MET A 196 -17.05 -3.10 8.45
N GLY A 197 -18.10 -3.82 8.82
CA GLY A 197 -17.98 -5.22 9.26
C GLY A 197 -17.46 -6.16 8.16
N TYR A 198 -17.92 -5.98 6.92
CA TYR A 198 -17.43 -6.75 5.77
C TYR A 198 -15.99 -6.40 5.40
N ILE A 199 -15.60 -5.13 5.55
CA ILE A 199 -14.19 -4.74 5.40
C ILE A 199 -13.35 -5.45 6.46
N ALA A 200 -13.76 -5.44 7.72
CA ALA A 200 -13.04 -6.12 8.79
C ALA A 200 -12.94 -7.63 8.56
N GLN A 201 -14.02 -8.26 8.08
CA GLN A 201 -14.03 -9.66 7.66
C GLN A 201 -13.03 -9.91 6.52
N ALA A 202 -13.06 -9.10 5.45
CA ALA A 202 -12.14 -9.25 4.33
C ALA A 202 -10.68 -9.17 4.77
N LYS A 203 -10.33 -8.20 5.63
CA LYS A 203 -8.97 -8.05 6.15
C LYS A 203 -8.54 -9.25 7.01
N SER A 204 -9.47 -9.85 7.75
CA SER A 204 -9.21 -11.07 8.54
C SER A 204 -8.84 -12.28 7.68
N GLU A 205 -9.20 -12.31 6.40
CA GLU A 205 -8.87 -13.41 5.50
C GLU A 205 -7.37 -13.63 5.36
N LEU A 206 -6.55 -12.59 5.54
CA LEU A 206 -5.09 -12.70 5.49
C LEU A 206 -4.57 -13.66 6.58
N LEU A 207 -5.23 -13.68 7.73
CA LEU A 207 -4.87 -14.51 8.88
C LEU A 207 -5.02 -15.99 8.57
N ASN A 208 -5.93 -16.36 7.68
CA ASN A 208 -6.09 -17.75 7.22
C ASN A 208 -4.92 -18.21 6.35
N GLY A 209 -4.17 -17.27 5.75
CA GLY A 209 -2.98 -17.55 4.96
C GLY A 209 -1.71 -17.76 5.78
N LEU A 210 -1.71 -17.40 7.06
CA LEU A 210 -0.54 -17.56 7.95
C LEU A 210 -0.04 -19.01 7.95
N SER A 211 1.29 -19.15 7.98
CA SER A 211 1.94 -20.44 8.23
C SER A 211 1.49 -21.05 9.58
N ASP A 212 1.80 -22.32 9.80
CA ASP A 212 1.37 -23.03 11.02
C ASP A 212 1.96 -22.40 12.30
N GLN A 213 3.16 -21.81 12.19
CA GLN A 213 3.82 -21.05 13.27
C GLN A 213 3.72 -19.53 13.05
N GLY A 214 2.85 -19.11 12.13
CA GLY A 214 2.71 -17.72 11.75
C GLY A 214 2.17 -16.85 12.88
N ILE A 215 2.51 -15.56 12.83
CA ILE A 215 2.16 -14.58 13.86
C ILE A 215 1.24 -13.52 13.25
N ALA A 216 0.12 -13.26 13.91
CA ALA A 216 -0.75 -12.14 13.57
C ALA A 216 -0.29 -10.88 14.32
N VAL A 217 0.00 -9.80 13.59
CA VAL A 217 0.31 -8.48 14.15
C VAL A 217 -0.91 -7.58 13.96
N LEU A 218 -1.58 -7.23 15.07
CA LEU A 218 -2.93 -6.64 15.04
C LEU A 218 -2.97 -5.31 15.79
N ASN A 219 -3.66 -4.33 15.21
CA ASN A 219 -3.89 -3.03 15.86
C ASN A 219 -4.88 -3.18 17.01
N ARG A 220 -4.42 -2.98 18.25
CA ARG A 220 -5.24 -3.07 19.46
C ARG A 220 -6.19 -1.89 19.64
N ASP A 221 -5.84 -0.75 19.07
CA ASP A 221 -6.64 0.47 19.15
C ASP A 221 -7.82 0.44 18.14
N ASP A 222 -7.84 -0.55 17.24
CA ASP A 222 -8.92 -0.70 16.27
C ASP A 222 -10.15 -1.39 16.90
N PRO A 223 -11.38 -0.90 16.66
CA PRO A 223 -12.61 -1.52 17.17
C PRO A 223 -12.78 -3.00 16.80
N TYR A 224 -12.16 -3.46 15.71
CA TYR A 224 -12.24 -4.85 15.24
C TYR A 224 -11.11 -5.75 15.76
N TYR A 225 -10.24 -5.27 16.66
CA TYR A 225 -9.16 -6.07 17.25
C TYR A 225 -9.63 -7.42 17.77
N SER A 226 -10.69 -7.45 18.59
CA SER A 226 -11.21 -8.68 19.20
C SER A 226 -11.67 -9.71 18.17
N LEU A 227 -12.26 -9.25 17.06
CA LEU A 227 -12.65 -10.11 15.94
C LEU A 227 -11.41 -10.74 15.30
N TRP A 228 -10.39 -9.93 14.96
CA TRP A 228 -9.19 -10.42 14.32
C TRP A 228 -8.36 -11.34 15.21
N ALA A 229 -8.27 -11.03 16.50
CA ALA A 229 -7.60 -11.88 17.48
C ALA A 229 -8.28 -13.26 17.56
N ALA A 230 -9.62 -13.32 17.51
CA ALA A 230 -10.37 -14.57 17.45
C ALA A 230 -10.12 -15.32 16.13
N CYS A 231 -10.07 -14.63 14.98
CA CYS A 231 -9.77 -15.22 13.69
C CYS A 231 -8.33 -15.76 13.57
N ALA A 232 -7.37 -15.16 14.29
CA ALA A 232 -5.98 -15.61 14.30
C ALA A 232 -5.79 -16.92 15.09
N ALA A 233 -6.66 -17.22 16.06
CA ALA A 233 -6.51 -18.40 16.92
C ALA A 233 -6.45 -19.71 16.11
N PRO A 234 -5.63 -20.69 16.52
CA PRO A 234 -4.78 -20.71 17.72
C PRO A 234 -3.39 -20.07 17.54
N ARG A 235 -3.15 -19.37 16.42
CA ARG A 235 -1.85 -18.75 16.12
C ARG A 235 -1.54 -17.64 17.12
N ARG A 236 -0.26 -17.35 17.29
CA ARG A 236 0.20 -16.28 18.17
C ARG A 236 -0.26 -14.93 17.63
N VAL A 237 -0.75 -14.08 18.53
CA VAL A 237 -1.08 -12.68 18.26
C VAL A 237 -0.06 -11.80 18.97
N ILE A 238 0.46 -10.79 18.27
CA ILE A 238 1.20 -9.67 18.82
C ILE A 238 0.37 -8.41 18.53
N SER A 239 -0.05 -7.73 19.58
CA SER A 239 -0.85 -6.52 19.48
C SER A 239 0.04 -5.28 19.46
N PHE A 240 -0.31 -4.28 18.64
CA PHE A 240 0.34 -2.98 18.66
C PHE A 240 -0.66 -1.86 18.91
N GLY A 241 -0.24 -0.76 19.54
CA GLY A 241 -1.13 0.36 19.84
C GLY A 241 -0.48 1.46 20.67
N PHE A 242 -1.25 2.47 21.07
CA PHE A 242 -0.76 3.55 21.94
C PHE A 242 -0.89 3.22 23.43
N GLU A 243 -1.77 2.31 23.80
CA GLU A 243 -2.03 1.95 25.18
C GLU A 243 -1.11 0.84 25.68
N SER A 244 -0.79 0.87 26.98
CA SER A 244 0.06 -0.14 27.65
C SER A 244 -0.50 -1.57 27.64
N SER A 245 -1.77 -1.73 27.25
CA SER A 245 -2.38 -3.04 27.05
C SER A 245 -1.91 -3.74 25.77
N ALA A 246 -1.30 -3.02 24.82
CA ALA A 246 -0.71 -3.60 23.63
C ALA A 246 0.71 -4.13 23.90
N ASP A 247 1.05 -5.25 23.26
CA ASP A 247 2.35 -5.91 23.41
C ASP A 247 3.48 -5.00 22.91
N VAL A 248 3.26 -4.31 21.79
CA VAL A 248 4.18 -3.30 21.25
C VAL A 248 3.51 -1.92 21.25
N HIS A 249 4.00 -0.99 22.07
CA HIS A 249 3.38 0.33 22.17
C HIS A 249 4.38 1.49 22.30
N ALA A 250 3.87 2.69 22.04
CA ALA A 250 4.61 3.95 22.21
C ALA A 250 4.27 4.59 23.55
N SER A 251 5.27 4.72 24.43
CA SER A 251 5.15 5.49 25.68
C SER A 251 5.90 6.83 25.58
N ALA A 252 5.66 7.74 26.53
CA ALA A 252 6.29 9.07 26.55
C ALA A 252 6.18 9.82 25.19
N LEU A 253 5.02 9.68 24.53
CA LEU A 253 4.77 10.24 23.21
C LEU A 253 4.83 11.78 23.25
N SER A 254 5.63 12.35 22.36
CA SER A 254 5.82 13.79 22.22
C SER A 254 5.84 14.16 20.74
N CYS A 255 5.38 15.36 20.41
CA CYS A 255 5.32 15.89 19.04
C CYS A 255 6.05 17.22 19.00
N ASP A 256 6.96 17.41 18.05
CA ASP A 256 7.64 18.67 17.83
C ASP A 256 6.76 19.66 17.03
N PRO A 257 7.11 20.95 16.97
CA PRO A 257 6.36 21.95 16.20
C PRO A 257 6.38 21.73 14.68
N GLN A 258 7.17 20.78 14.18
CA GLN A 258 7.18 20.39 12.78
C GLN A 258 6.32 19.14 12.51
N GLY A 259 5.60 18.63 13.52
CA GLY A 259 4.69 17.50 13.39
C GLY A 259 5.39 16.13 13.45
N ARG A 260 6.66 16.07 13.84
CA ARG A 260 7.41 14.81 14.04
C ARG A 260 7.23 14.31 15.45
N TYR A 261 7.16 12.98 15.59
CA TYR A 261 6.92 12.34 16.88
C TYR A 261 8.17 11.67 17.42
N ALA A 262 8.35 11.75 18.73
CA ALA A 262 9.31 10.96 19.49
C ALA A 262 8.59 10.20 20.61
N PHE A 263 9.01 8.96 20.85
CA PHE A 263 8.41 8.07 21.85
C PHE A 263 9.43 7.02 22.31
N THR A 264 9.17 6.38 23.45
CA THR A 264 9.89 5.18 23.86
C THR A 264 9.13 3.96 23.33
N LEU A 265 9.79 3.13 22.53
CA LEU A 265 9.26 1.86 22.05
C LEU A 265 9.28 0.86 23.21
N VAL A 266 8.13 0.25 23.49
CA VAL A 266 7.96 -0.74 24.56
C VAL A 266 7.50 -2.06 23.96
N GLU A 267 8.12 -3.16 24.37
CA GLU A 267 7.72 -4.53 24.01
C GLU A 267 7.45 -5.34 25.28
N ASN A 268 6.24 -5.90 25.43
CA ASN A 268 5.79 -6.71 26.56
C ASN A 268 6.08 -6.04 27.93
N GLY A 269 5.87 -4.73 28.02
CA GLY A 269 6.12 -3.93 29.22
C GLY A 269 7.59 -3.54 29.45
N ARG A 270 8.52 -4.02 28.62
CA ARG A 270 9.94 -3.63 28.66
C ARG A 270 10.18 -2.45 27.71
N ALA A 271 10.67 -1.34 28.25
CA ALA A 271 11.18 -0.25 27.43
C ALA A 271 12.43 -0.70 26.67
N LEU A 272 12.42 -0.55 25.34
CA LEU A 272 13.55 -0.84 24.47
C LEU A 272 14.46 0.39 24.39
N ASP A 273 14.05 1.42 23.64
CA ASP A 273 14.73 2.72 23.61
C ASP A 273 13.81 3.82 23.04
N ARG A 274 14.31 5.06 23.02
CA ARG A 274 13.67 6.25 22.45
C ARG A 274 13.87 6.30 20.94
N VAL A 275 12.76 6.41 20.21
CA VAL A 275 12.70 6.63 18.78
C VAL A 275 12.33 8.08 18.50
N GLN A 276 12.99 8.69 17.51
CA GLN A 276 12.57 9.94 16.89
C GLN A 276 12.25 9.67 15.42
N LEU A 277 10.97 9.74 15.06
CA LEU A 277 10.54 9.51 13.68
C LEU A 277 10.68 10.80 12.87
N ALA A 278 11.37 10.73 11.73
CA ALA A 278 11.42 11.84 10.78
C ALA A 278 10.08 12.05 10.05
N MET A 279 9.23 11.01 10.01
CA MET A 279 7.93 11.05 9.35
C MET A 279 6.88 11.80 10.19
N LEU A 280 6.02 12.55 9.51
CA LEU A 280 5.03 13.41 10.16
C LEU A 280 3.77 12.66 10.59
N GLY A 281 3.14 13.13 11.66
CA GLY A 281 1.79 12.73 12.05
C GLY A 281 1.72 11.48 12.92
N LYS A 282 0.75 11.48 13.84
CA LYS A 282 0.57 10.40 14.84
C LYS A 282 0.29 9.04 14.20
N HIS A 283 -0.38 9.01 13.05
CA HIS A 283 -0.65 7.78 12.32
C HIS A 283 0.65 7.06 11.87
N ASN A 284 1.74 7.79 11.62
CA ASN A 284 3.03 7.17 11.31
C ASN A 284 3.72 6.55 12.52
N VAL A 285 3.38 6.96 13.75
CA VAL A 285 3.77 6.23 14.96
C VAL A 285 3.09 4.87 14.99
N SER A 286 1.78 4.82 14.72
CA SER A 286 1.04 3.54 14.65
C SER A 286 1.59 2.62 13.54
N ASN A 287 1.90 3.17 12.35
CA ASN A 287 2.56 2.42 11.29
C ASN A 287 3.94 1.88 11.72
N ALA A 288 4.74 2.70 12.41
CA ALA A 288 6.06 2.31 12.93
C ALA A 288 5.95 1.20 13.98
N LEU A 289 4.95 1.24 14.87
CA LEU A 289 4.70 0.18 15.85
C LEU A 289 4.31 -1.14 15.18
N ALA A 290 3.47 -1.10 14.13
CA ALA A 290 3.12 -2.28 13.35
C ALA A 290 4.35 -2.90 12.65
N ALA A 291 5.19 -2.06 12.04
CA ALA A 291 6.42 -2.50 11.38
C ALA A 291 7.44 -3.06 12.38
N ALA A 292 7.62 -2.39 13.53
CA ALA A 292 8.50 -2.84 14.61
C ALA A 292 8.05 -4.19 15.18
N ALA A 293 6.75 -4.36 15.46
CA ALA A 293 6.19 -5.62 15.93
C ALA A 293 6.46 -6.76 14.93
N ALA A 294 6.34 -6.51 13.63
CA ALA A 294 6.64 -7.52 12.61
C ALA A 294 8.14 -7.83 12.50
N ALA A 295 9.01 -6.82 12.57
CA ALA A 295 10.47 -7.00 12.52
C ALA A 295 10.99 -7.78 13.74
N LEU A 296 10.52 -7.45 14.94
CA LEU A 296 10.82 -8.18 16.17
C LEU A 296 10.31 -9.63 16.09
N ALA A 297 9.10 -9.84 15.55
CA ALA A 297 8.51 -11.17 15.39
C ALA A 297 9.32 -12.11 14.49
N VAL A 298 10.01 -11.56 13.48
CA VAL A 298 10.90 -12.36 12.60
C VAL A 298 12.37 -12.37 13.06
N GLY A 299 12.65 -11.82 14.24
CA GLY A 299 13.95 -11.95 14.91
C GLY A 299 14.97 -10.84 14.60
N VAL A 300 14.54 -9.69 14.06
CA VAL A 300 15.41 -8.50 14.01
C VAL A 300 15.70 -8.01 15.42
N SER A 301 16.94 -7.62 15.71
CA SER A 301 17.32 -7.18 17.06
C SER A 301 16.62 -5.87 17.44
N PRO A 302 16.33 -5.63 18.73
CA PRO A 302 15.79 -4.34 19.19
C PRO A 302 16.62 -3.15 18.74
N ASP A 303 17.95 -3.24 18.80
CA ASP A 303 18.86 -2.16 18.43
C ASP A 303 18.75 -1.82 16.93
N ASP A 304 18.67 -2.85 16.07
CA ASP A 304 18.45 -2.68 14.64
C ASP A 304 17.07 -2.09 14.31
N VAL A 305 16.02 -2.49 15.06
CA VAL A 305 14.67 -1.93 14.90
C VAL A 305 14.67 -0.44 15.27
N ILE A 306 15.27 -0.06 16.40
CA ILE A 306 15.36 1.33 16.83
C ILE A 306 16.13 2.17 15.81
N SER A 307 17.33 1.72 15.42
CA SER A 307 18.17 2.38 14.42
C SER A 307 17.44 2.52 13.08
N GLY A 308 16.81 1.44 12.61
CA GLY A 308 16.03 1.44 11.39
C GLY A 308 14.88 2.45 11.41
N LEU A 309 14.10 2.49 12.52
CA LEU A 309 13.00 3.45 12.67
C LEU A 309 13.47 4.92 12.60
N GLN A 310 14.66 5.21 13.12
CA GLN A 310 15.23 6.57 13.11
C GLN A 310 15.74 7.01 11.73
N THR A 311 16.01 6.07 10.82
CA THR A 311 16.47 6.38 9.45
C THR A 311 15.34 6.44 8.42
N LEU A 312 14.10 6.11 8.81
CA LEU A 312 12.94 6.16 7.92
C LEU A 312 12.69 7.57 7.37
N ALA A 313 12.36 7.64 6.08
CA ALA A 313 11.98 8.88 5.41
C ALA A 313 10.55 8.80 4.87
N ALA A 314 9.91 9.96 4.71
CA ALA A 314 8.61 10.04 4.08
C ALA A 314 8.69 9.66 2.60
N LEU A 315 7.72 8.87 2.14
CA LEU A 315 7.58 8.56 0.72
C LEU A 315 6.95 9.74 0.00
N LYS A 316 7.35 9.97 -1.26
CA LYS A 316 6.73 10.97 -2.13
C LYS A 316 5.20 10.77 -2.16
N GLY A 317 4.45 11.86 -2.02
CA GLY A 317 2.99 11.82 -1.99
C GLY A 317 2.37 11.28 -0.71
N ARG A 318 3.14 11.06 0.37
CA ARG A 318 2.65 10.53 1.66
C ARG A 318 3.09 11.39 2.83
N LEU A 319 2.50 12.57 2.90
CA LEU A 319 2.74 13.61 3.90
C LEU A 319 4.22 14.05 3.96
N SER A 320 4.86 14.11 2.81
CA SER A 320 6.23 14.61 2.66
C SER A 320 6.25 16.14 2.60
N VAL A 321 7.22 16.76 3.27
CA VAL A 321 7.38 18.22 3.27
C VAL A 321 8.17 18.65 2.04
N VAL A 322 7.64 19.62 1.29
CA VAL A 322 8.28 20.21 0.11
C VAL A 322 8.32 21.74 0.27
N PRO A 323 9.46 22.41 0.01
CA PRO A 323 9.52 23.86 -0.03
C PRO A 323 8.63 24.43 -1.16
N GLY A 324 7.75 25.37 -0.82
CA GLY A 324 6.82 26.00 -1.75
C GLY A 324 7.17 27.44 -2.11
N ILE A 325 6.48 27.98 -3.10
CA ILE A 325 6.51 29.41 -3.47
C ILE A 325 6.24 30.32 -2.26
N ASN A 326 6.73 31.57 -2.32
CA ASN A 326 6.51 32.58 -1.29
C ASN A 326 6.93 32.14 0.14
N GLY A 327 7.89 31.22 0.25
CA GLY A 327 8.34 30.66 1.52
C GLY A 327 7.32 29.72 2.18
N ALA A 328 6.32 29.24 1.43
CA ALA A 328 5.32 28.32 1.92
C ALA A 328 5.91 26.94 2.23
N THR A 329 5.25 26.21 3.13
CA THR A 329 5.52 24.80 3.39
C THR A 329 4.43 23.96 2.73
N LEU A 330 4.80 23.11 1.76
CA LEU A 330 3.85 22.19 1.13
C LEU A 330 3.90 20.84 1.85
N LEU A 331 2.74 20.31 2.22
CA LEU A 331 2.59 18.93 2.67
C LEU A 331 2.02 18.13 1.51
N ASP A 332 2.90 17.40 0.82
CA ASP A 332 2.53 16.52 -0.29
C ASP A 332 1.99 15.19 0.25
N ASP A 333 0.66 15.06 0.22
CA ASP A 333 -0.07 13.84 0.58
C ASP A 333 -1.00 13.39 -0.56
N THR A 334 -0.49 13.55 -1.79
CA THR A 334 -1.24 13.42 -3.05
C THR A 334 -1.40 11.99 -3.58
N TYR A 335 -0.81 10.98 -2.93
CA TYR A 335 -0.82 9.62 -3.46
C TYR A 335 -2.23 9.01 -3.53
N ASN A 336 -2.99 9.13 -2.44
CA ASN A 336 -4.38 8.68 -2.36
C ASN A 336 -5.13 9.35 -1.19
N ALA A 337 -6.47 9.30 -1.21
CA ALA A 337 -7.32 9.90 -0.18
C ALA A 337 -8.54 9.04 0.14
N ASN A 338 -8.80 8.90 1.44
CA ASN A 338 -10.04 8.40 2.01
C ASN A 338 -10.39 9.25 3.24
N PRO A 339 -11.63 9.20 3.78
CA PRO A 339 -12.05 10.11 4.84
C PRO A 339 -11.16 10.07 6.09
N GLY A 340 -10.73 8.88 6.53
CA GLY A 340 -9.84 8.74 7.69
C GLY A 340 -8.45 9.33 7.44
N ALA A 341 -7.87 9.05 6.27
CA ALA A 341 -6.57 9.59 5.89
C ALA A 341 -6.58 11.13 5.75
N VAL A 342 -7.66 11.71 5.21
CA VAL A 342 -7.78 13.17 5.10
C VAL A 342 -7.86 13.81 6.48
N LYS A 343 -8.66 13.26 7.41
CA LYS A 343 -8.76 13.75 8.78
C LYS A 343 -7.40 13.73 9.50
N ALA A 344 -6.66 12.63 9.40
CA ALA A 344 -5.32 12.53 9.99
C ALA A 344 -4.30 13.52 9.39
N ALA A 345 -4.42 13.82 8.10
CA ALA A 345 -3.59 14.83 7.44
C ALA A 345 -3.94 16.25 7.91
N LEU A 346 -5.24 16.55 8.10
CA LEU A 346 -5.70 17.83 8.67
C LEU A 346 -5.22 18.02 10.10
N GLU A 347 -5.31 16.99 10.96
CA GLU A 347 -4.75 17.03 12.32
C GLU A 347 -3.24 17.31 12.33
N THR A 348 -2.52 16.80 11.32
CA THR A 348 -1.08 17.07 11.17
C THR A 348 -0.83 18.49 10.71
N LEU A 349 -1.60 18.99 9.74
CA LEU A 349 -1.54 20.39 9.28
C LEU A 349 -1.74 21.38 10.43
N MET A 350 -2.61 21.05 11.40
CA MET A 350 -2.84 21.90 12.58
C MET A 350 -1.63 22.06 13.50
N ARG A 351 -0.58 21.26 13.34
CA ARG A 351 0.70 21.40 14.08
C ARG A 351 1.61 22.47 13.47
N PHE A 352 1.36 22.88 12.24
CA PHE A 352 2.16 23.87 11.54
C PHE A 352 1.67 25.30 11.82
N PRO A 353 2.54 26.31 11.62
CA PRO A 353 2.15 27.71 11.72
C PRO A 353 1.02 28.07 10.75
N ALA A 354 0.12 28.94 11.21
CA ALA A 354 -0.87 29.59 10.35
C ALA A 354 -0.19 30.61 9.41
N PRO A 355 -0.76 30.88 8.22
CA PRO A 355 -2.03 30.35 7.70
C PRO A 355 -1.94 28.89 7.21
N ARG A 356 -2.97 28.09 7.47
CA ARG A 356 -3.10 26.66 7.17
C ARG A 356 -4.17 26.43 6.12
N TRP A 357 -3.74 26.10 4.90
CA TRP A 357 -4.63 25.84 3.78
C TRP A 357 -4.64 24.34 3.46
N CYS A 358 -5.78 23.85 2.96
CA CYS A 358 -5.90 22.51 2.41
C CYS A 358 -6.46 22.56 1.00
N ALA A 359 -5.79 21.92 0.04
CA ALA A 359 -6.29 21.64 -1.29
C ALA A 359 -6.67 20.15 -1.39
N LEU A 360 -7.97 19.87 -1.49
CA LEU A 360 -8.55 18.53 -1.46
C LEU A 360 -9.19 18.18 -2.80
N GLY A 361 -8.58 17.25 -3.54
CA GLY A 361 -9.24 16.57 -4.64
C GLY A 361 -10.22 15.50 -4.15
N ALA A 362 -11.11 15.06 -5.04
CA ALA A 362 -12.08 14.00 -4.75
C ALA A 362 -11.42 12.76 -4.11
N MET A 363 -12.06 12.23 -3.08
CA MET A 363 -11.78 10.90 -2.50
C MET A 363 -12.45 9.83 -3.37
N GLY A 364 -11.74 8.75 -3.68
CA GLY A 364 -12.21 7.68 -4.55
C GLY A 364 -12.97 6.59 -3.79
N GLU A 365 -13.65 5.70 -4.53
CA GLU A 365 -14.17 4.40 -4.02
C GLU A 365 -15.16 4.53 -2.85
N LEU A 366 -15.93 5.64 -2.81
CA LEU A 366 -16.90 5.91 -1.75
C LEU A 366 -18.34 5.47 -2.07
N GLY A 367 -18.64 5.16 -3.33
CA GLY A 367 -19.99 4.78 -3.77
C GLY A 367 -21.03 5.86 -3.47
N ASN A 368 -22.25 5.43 -3.11
CA ASN A 368 -23.39 6.32 -2.86
C ASN A 368 -23.18 7.27 -1.66
N GLU A 369 -22.28 6.92 -0.74
CA GLU A 369 -21.97 7.73 0.44
C GLU A 369 -20.98 8.88 0.16
N SER A 370 -20.51 9.03 -1.09
CA SER A 370 -19.50 10.02 -1.48
C SER A 370 -19.84 11.43 -0.98
N GLY A 371 -21.07 11.91 -1.22
CA GLY A 371 -21.47 13.25 -0.80
C GLY A 371 -21.43 13.45 0.72
N THR A 372 -21.98 12.50 1.47
CA THR A 372 -22.01 12.52 2.94
C THR A 372 -20.60 12.50 3.53
N LEU A 373 -19.72 11.65 2.99
CA LEU A 373 -18.35 11.48 3.48
C LEU A 373 -17.47 12.70 3.16
N HIS A 374 -17.60 13.30 1.98
CA HIS A 374 -16.92 14.57 1.66
C HIS A 374 -17.41 15.70 2.55
N ALA A 375 -18.73 15.86 2.72
CA ALA A 375 -19.27 16.87 3.63
C ALA A 375 -18.80 16.68 5.07
N GLY A 376 -18.64 15.42 5.52
CA GLY A 376 -18.08 15.09 6.83
C GLY A 376 -16.61 15.52 6.99
N VAL A 377 -15.80 15.45 5.94
CA VAL A 377 -14.44 16.00 5.93
C VAL A 377 -14.45 17.53 5.98
N GLY A 378 -15.36 18.16 5.21
CA GLY A 378 -15.55 19.62 5.22
C GLY A 378 -15.87 20.17 6.60
N ARG A 379 -16.86 19.58 7.29
CA ARG A 379 -17.21 19.95 8.67
C ARG A 379 -16.05 19.78 9.62
N TYR A 380 -15.32 18.68 9.50
CA TYR A 380 -14.16 18.41 10.37
C TYR A 380 -13.03 19.42 10.15
N ALA A 381 -12.78 19.86 8.90
CA ALA A 381 -11.84 20.93 8.62
C ALA A 381 -12.25 22.26 9.29
N ALA A 382 -13.56 22.56 9.30
CA ALA A 382 -14.09 23.72 10.00
C ALA A 382 -13.92 23.62 11.52
N GLU A 383 -14.23 22.46 12.10
CA GLU A 383 -14.06 22.17 13.53
C GLU A 383 -12.61 22.35 14.00
N LEU A 384 -11.64 21.96 13.16
CA LEU A 384 -10.21 22.17 13.44
C LEU A 384 -9.78 23.64 13.27
N GLY A 385 -10.56 24.48 12.60
CA GLY A 385 -10.18 25.87 12.30
C GLY A 385 -9.14 25.98 11.19
N ILE A 386 -9.31 25.19 10.12
CA ILE A 386 -8.53 25.32 8.87
C ILE A 386 -8.87 26.66 8.22
N ASP A 387 -7.84 27.44 7.86
CA ASP A 387 -8.00 28.82 7.40
C ASP A 387 -8.65 28.90 6.00
N ARG A 388 -8.37 27.94 5.13
CA ARG A 388 -9.00 27.78 3.80
C ARG A 388 -9.06 26.32 3.36
N LEU A 389 -10.20 25.92 2.78
CA LEU A 389 -10.37 24.62 2.12
C LEU A 389 -10.66 24.81 0.62
N LEU A 390 -9.70 24.49 -0.22
CA LEU A 390 -9.87 24.48 -1.68
C LEU A 390 -10.25 23.06 -2.09
N THR A 391 -11.27 22.89 -2.94
CA THR A 391 -11.69 21.56 -3.41
C THR A 391 -11.64 21.45 -4.92
N LEU A 392 -11.34 20.25 -5.43
CA LEU A 392 -11.23 19.97 -6.86
C LEU A 392 -12.14 18.81 -7.30
N GLY A 393 -13.00 19.10 -8.27
CA GLY A 393 -13.89 18.15 -8.94
C GLY A 393 -15.20 17.88 -8.19
N ASP A 394 -16.29 17.71 -8.92
CA ASP A 394 -17.69 17.71 -8.42
C ASP A 394 -17.90 16.87 -7.15
N ALA A 395 -17.28 15.69 -7.08
CA ALA A 395 -17.42 14.80 -5.94
C ALA A 395 -16.87 15.40 -4.61
N ALA A 396 -15.91 16.33 -4.69
CA ALA A 396 -15.33 17.02 -3.54
C ALA A 396 -16.11 18.27 -3.13
N GLN A 397 -17.00 18.79 -3.97
CA GLN A 397 -17.78 20.01 -3.69
C GLN A 397 -18.52 19.97 -2.34
N PRO A 398 -19.14 18.84 -1.91
CA PRO A 398 -19.79 18.77 -0.60
C PRO A 398 -18.85 19.08 0.58
N ALA A 399 -17.54 18.83 0.46
CA ALA A 399 -16.57 19.22 1.48
C ALA A 399 -16.39 20.75 1.55
N CYS A 400 -16.38 21.43 0.40
CA CYS A 400 -16.33 22.89 0.32
C CYS A 400 -17.56 23.49 1.00
N ASP A 401 -18.75 23.09 0.57
CA ASP A 401 -20.03 23.63 1.05
C ASP A 401 -20.17 23.48 2.57
N ALA A 402 -19.73 22.33 3.10
CA ALA A 402 -19.86 22.02 4.52
C ALA A 402 -18.77 22.65 5.42
N SER A 403 -17.71 23.22 4.85
CA SER A 403 -16.58 23.78 5.61
C SER A 403 -16.77 25.23 6.06
N GLY A 404 -17.61 26.02 5.39
CA GLY A 404 -17.79 27.45 5.66
C GLY A 404 -16.59 28.34 5.31
N CYS A 405 -15.41 27.78 5.03
CA CYS A 405 -14.19 28.45 4.57
C CYS A 405 -13.74 27.96 3.18
N GLY A 406 -14.66 27.31 2.46
CA GLY A 406 -14.37 26.56 1.25
C GLY A 406 -14.40 27.39 -0.04
N GLN A 407 -13.63 26.96 -1.03
CA GLN A 407 -13.78 27.38 -2.43
C GLN A 407 -13.63 26.19 -3.37
N HIS A 408 -14.57 26.03 -4.31
CA HIS A 408 -14.60 24.91 -5.27
C HIS A 408 -13.97 25.29 -6.62
N PHE A 409 -13.37 24.30 -7.29
CA PHE A 409 -12.76 24.43 -8.60
C PHE A 409 -13.03 23.18 -9.45
N ASP A 410 -13.27 23.40 -10.75
CA ASP A 410 -13.59 22.32 -11.69
C ASP A 410 -12.34 21.69 -12.32
N ASN A 411 -11.19 22.40 -12.31
CA ASN A 411 -9.97 21.93 -12.94
C ASN A 411 -8.69 22.42 -12.23
N HIS A 412 -7.60 21.69 -12.48
CA HIS A 412 -6.30 21.94 -11.87
C HIS A 412 -5.73 23.32 -12.20
N GLU A 413 -5.96 23.83 -13.41
CA GLU A 413 -5.39 25.11 -13.87
C GLU A 413 -5.95 26.27 -13.05
N THR A 414 -7.27 26.33 -12.87
CA THR A 414 -7.93 27.40 -12.11
C THR A 414 -7.61 27.31 -10.62
N LEU A 415 -7.60 26.10 -10.04
CA LEU A 415 -7.17 25.86 -8.67
C LEU A 415 -5.74 26.35 -8.44
N THR A 416 -4.80 25.91 -9.28
CA THR A 416 -3.38 26.22 -9.14
C THR A 416 -3.12 27.70 -9.30
N ARG A 417 -3.72 28.34 -10.31
CA ARG A 417 -3.63 29.80 -10.51
C ARG A 417 -4.14 30.56 -9.29
N HIS A 418 -5.26 30.13 -8.69
CA HIS A 418 -5.78 30.74 -7.48
C HIS A 418 -4.78 30.65 -6.32
N ILE A 419 -4.18 29.46 -6.11
CA ILE A 419 -3.18 29.27 -5.05
C ILE A 419 -1.96 30.16 -5.29
N ILE A 420 -1.40 30.18 -6.50
CA ILE A 420 -0.23 31.02 -6.84
C ILE A 420 -0.49 32.50 -6.50
N ASN A 421 -1.68 33.00 -6.81
CA ASN A 421 -2.03 34.42 -6.64
C ASN A 421 -2.47 34.80 -5.22
N SER A 422 -2.89 33.83 -4.41
CA SER A 422 -3.62 34.11 -3.16
C SER A 422 -3.01 33.46 -1.92
N LEU A 423 -2.06 32.52 -2.08
CA LEU A 423 -1.43 31.84 -0.96
C LEU A 423 -0.59 32.84 -0.15
N PRO A 424 -0.88 33.04 1.15
CA PRO A 424 -0.13 33.97 1.98
C PRO A 424 1.34 33.54 2.10
N PRO A 425 2.29 34.49 2.19
CA PRO A 425 3.69 34.17 2.48
C PRO A 425 3.83 33.35 3.77
N GLY A 426 4.69 32.33 3.76
CA GLY A 426 4.92 31.47 4.92
C GLY A 426 3.76 30.53 5.29
N ALA A 427 2.69 30.47 4.48
CA ALA A 427 1.57 29.56 4.74
C ALA A 427 2.00 28.09 4.64
N THR A 428 1.25 27.23 5.33
CA THR A 428 1.36 25.78 5.17
C THR A 428 0.18 25.28 4.33
N LEU A 429 0.46 24.61 3.22
CA LEU A 429 -0.54 24.07 2.30
C LEU A 429 -0.47 22.54 2.27
N LEU A 430 -1.51 21.88 2.77
CA LEU A 430 -1.72 20.45 2.56
C LEU A 430 -2.37 20.20 1.21
N VAL A 431 -1.79 19.32 0.39
CA VAL A 431 -2.37 18.91 -0.89
C VAL A 431 -2.67 17.41 -0.84
N LYS A 432 -3.92 17.04 -1.08
CA LYS A 432 -4.39 15.66 -0.95
C LYS A 432 -5.52 15.34 -1.92
N GLY A 433 -5.59 14.10 -2.41
CA GLY A 433 -6.68 13.63 -3.27
C GLY A 433 -6.52 12.15 -3.57
N SER A 434 -7.54 11.53 -4.18
CA SER A 434 -7.39 10.18 -4.71
C SER A 434 -6.36 10.13 -5.84
N ARG A 435 -5.91 8.93 -6.19
CA ARG A 435 -4.97 8.77 -7.32
C ARG A 435 -5.54 9.32 -8.64
N SER A 436 -6.85 9.18 -8.86
CA SER A 436 -7.53 9.70 -10.05
C SER A 436 -7.73 11.21 -10.02
N ALA A 437 -7.64 11.85 -8.85
CA ALA A 437 -7.73 13.30 -8.74
C ALA A 437 -6.48 14.01 -9.26
N GLY A 438 -5.31 13.34 -9.33
CA GLY A 438 -4.11 13.89 -9.97
C GLY A 438 -3.48 15.10 -9.27
N MET A 439 -3.69 15.22 -7.96
CA MET A 439 -3.31 16.39 -7.16
C MET A 439 -1.79 16.63 -7.07
N GLU A 440 -0.95 15.66 -7.46
CA GLU A 440 0.50 15.86 -7.59
C GLU A 440 0.87 16.99 -8.55
N GLN A 441 -0.02 17.33 -9.49
CA GLN A 441 0.15 18.46 -10.41
C GLN A 441 0.17 19.80 -9.67
N VAL A 442 -0.60 19.93 -8.59
CA VAL A 442 -0.63 21.13 -7.75
C VAL A 442 0.69 21.27 -6.99
N ILE A 443 1.23 20.16 -6.46
CA ILE A 443 2.55 20.16 -5.83
C ILE A 443 3.65 20.56 -6.83
N ALA A 444 3.65 19.95 -8.03
CA ALA A 444 4.63 20.23 -9.07
C ALA A 444 4.63 21.71 -9.49
N ALA A 445 3.46 22.35 -9.56
CA ALA A 445 3.36 23.76 -9.94
C ALA A 445 3.77 24.75 -8.83
N LEU A 446 3.79 24.31 -7.56
CA LEU A 446 4.00 25.19 -6.41
C LEU A 446 5.36 24.99 -5.72
N ARG A 447 6.09 23.92 -6.04
CA ARG A 447 7.39 23.63 -5.44
C ARG A 447 8.46 24.60 -5.92
N SER A 448 9.35 25.03 -5.03
CA SER A 448 10.40 26.02 -5.35
C SER A 448 11.78 25.40 -5.58
N ASP A 449 11.94 24.11 -5.33
CA ASP A 449 13.18 23.35 -5.46
C ASP A 449 13.50 22.89 -6.90
N GLU A 450 12.58 23.05 -7.84
CA GLU A 450 12.80 22.88 -9.29
C GLU A 450 13.05 24.20 -10.04
N ILE A 451 13.06 25.35 -9.36
CA ILE A 451 13.32 26.68 -9.96
C ILE A 451 14.82 27.05 -9.85
N ARG A 452 15.73 26.10 -10.11
CA ARG A 452 17.17 26.38 -10.21
C ARG A 452 17.79 25.83 -11.47
#